data_AF-A0A939ZDA2-F1
#
_entry.id   AF-A0A939ZDA2-F1
#
_cell.length_a   1.000
_cell.length_b   1.000
_cell.length_c   1.000
_cell.angle_alpha   90.00
_cell.angle_beta   90.00
_cell.angle_gamma   90.00
#
_symmetry.space_group_name_H-M   'P 1'
#
loop_
_entity.id
_entity.type
_entity.pdbx_description
1 polymer ?
#
loop_
_entity_poly.entity_id
_entity_poly.type
_entity_poly.pdbx_seq_one_letter_code
_entity_poly.pdbx_strand_id
1 'polypeptide(L)'
;MQNLGNTQFFNVQTEPETGVKVVLETVYDALTEKGYNPVNQIVGYIMSGDPTYITSHNGARSMIMKVERDELVDELLTSYIKSNGWH
;
A
#
# COMPACT_ATOMS: atom_id res chain seq x y z
N MET A 1 -22.86 -40.70 -5.19
CA MET A 1 -21.57 -40.25 -4.63
C MET A 1 -21.13 -39.04 -5.42
N GLN A 2 -21.04 -37.87 -4.79
CA GLN A 2 -20.62 -36.63 -5.45
C GLN A 2 -19.11 -36.73 -5.77
N ASN A 3 -18.74 -36.34 -6.98
CA ASN A 3 -17.40 -36.46 -7.53
C ASN A 3 -16.50 -35.36 -6.92
N LEU A 4 -15.64 -35.71 -5.97
CA LEU A 4 -14.77 -34.78 -5.21
C LEU A 4 -13.45 -34.42 -5.93
N GLY A 5 -13.29 -34.79 -7.21
CA GLY A 5 -12.02 -34.67 -7.94
C GLY A 5 -11.80 -33.37 -8.73
N ASN A 6 -12.71 -32.40 -8.65
CA ASN A 6 -12.67 -31.23 -9.53
C ASN A 6 -12.09 -30.01 -8.80
N THR A 7 -10.93 -29.53 -9.23
CA THR A 7 -10.39 -28.24 -8.81
C THR A 7 -11.40 -27.15 -9.17
N GLN A 8 -11.96 -26.49 -8.16
CA GLN A 8 -12.86 -25.37 -8.37
C GLN A 8 -12.03 -24.11 -8.63
N PHE A 9 -12.35 -23.42 -9.71
CA PHE A 9 -11.77 -22.12 -10.01
C PHE A 9 -12.35 -21.11 -9.01
N PHE A 10 -11.58 -20.75 -7.98
CA PHE A 10 -11.96 -19.67 -7.08
C PHE A 10 -11.41 -18.37 -7.67
N ASN A 11 -12.30 -17.61 -8.31
CA ASN A 11 -11.97 -16.25 -8.69
C ASN A 11 -12.05 -15.40 -7.42
N VAL A 12 -10.91 -15.12 -6.80
CA VAL A 12 -10.82 -14.02 -5.83
C VAL A 12 -11.25 -12.80 -6.62
N GLN A 13 -12.44 -12.25 -6.32
CA GLN A 13 -12.72 -10.89 -6.74
C GLN A 13 -11.61 -10.07 -6.10
N THR A 14 -10.63 -9.65 -6.91
CA THR A 14 -9.69 -8.60 -6.53
C THR A 14 -10.58 -7.48 -6.05
N GLU A 15 -10.56 -7.23 -4.74
CA GLU A 15 -11.20 -6.05 -4.16
C GLU A 15 -10.82 -4.86 -5.05
N PRO A 16 -11.74 -3.91 -5.30
CA PRO A 16 -11.41 -2.74 -6.10
C PRO A 16 -10.10 -2.23 -5.55
N GLU A 17 -9.06 -2.15 -6.38
CA GLU A 17 -7.76 -1.64 -5.95
C GLU A 17 -8.04 -0.39 -5.11
N THR A 18 -7.99 -0.51 -3.78
CA THR A 18 -7.75 0.65 -2.94
C THR A 18 -6.33 0.98 -3.31
N GLY A 19 -6.19 1.70 -4.42
CA GLY A 19 -4.97 1.75 -5.18
C GLY A 19 -3.86 2.13 -4.22
N VAL A 20 -2.70 1.52 -4.36
CA VAL A 20 -1.52 1.84 -3.56
C VAL A 20 -1.35 3.36 -3.40
N LYS A 21 -1.64 4.10 -4.47
CA LYS A 21 -1.76 5.56 -4.49
C LYS A 21 -2.72 6.14 -3.43
N VAL A 22 -3.97 5.67 -3.33
CA VAL A 22 -4.96 6.13 -2.34
C VAL A 22 -4.49 5.84 -0.91
N VAL A 23 -3.86 4.67 -0.70
CA VAL A 23 -3.28 4.32 0.60
C VAL A 23 -2.15 5.29 0.96
N LEU A 24 -1.24 5.55 0.03
CA LEU A 24 -0.13 6.50 0.21
C LEU A 24 -0.63 7.93 0.46
N GLU A 25 -1.64 8.39 -0.28
CA GLU A 25 -2.29 9.70 -0.05
C GLU A 25 -2.90 9.80 1.35
N THR A 26 -3.66 8.79 1.76
CA THR A 26 -4.30 8.79 3.08
C THR A 26 -3.27 8.76 4.22
N VAL A 27 -2.18 8.01 4.05
CA VAL A 27 -1.07 7.96 5.00
C VAL A 27 -0.36 9.31 5.07
N TYR A 28 -0.11 9.93 3.92
CA TYR A 28 0.51 11.25 3.83
C TYR A 28 -0.31 12.30 4.59
N ASP A 29 -1.61 12.34 4.36
CA ASP A 29 -2.52 13.28 5.03
C ASP A 29 -2.57 13.03 6.53
N ALA A 30 -2.71 11.77 6.95
CA ALA A 30 -2.77 11.42 8.36
C ALA A 30 -1.47 11.77 9.11
N LEU A 31 -0.31 11.60 8.47
CA LEU A 31 0.99 12.00 9.02
C LEU A 31 1.12 13.52 9.12
N THR A 32 0.68 14.24 8.07
CA THR A 32 0.70 15.70 8.01
C THR A 32 -0.19 16.32 9.09
N GLU A 33 -1.42 15.81 9.27
CA GLU A 33 -2.36 16.27 10.30
C GLU A 33 -1.83 16.08 11.73
N LYS A 34 -0.99 15.06 11.94
CA LYS A 34 -0.34 14.81 13.24
C LYS A 34 0.96 15.55 13.43
N GLY A 35 1.42 16.32 12.43
CA GLY A 35 2.66 17.09 12.49
C GLY A 35 3.93 16.26 12.32
N TYR A 36 3.82 15.04 11.79
CA TYR A 36 4.99 14.27 11.36
C TYR A 36 5.48 14.75 10.00
N ASN A 37 6.75 14.47 9.67
CA ASN A 37 7.24 14.60 8.30
C ASN A 37 6.78 13.36 7.50
N PRO A 38 5.81 13.47 6.59
CA PRO A 38 5.23 12.31 5.93
C PRO A 38 6.25 11.56 5.07
N VAL A 39 7.15 12.27 4.38
CA VAL A 39 8.18 11.66 3.51
C VAL A 39 9.12 10.78 4.33
N ASN A 40 9.67 11.31 5.42
CA ASN A 40 10.62 10.57 6.26
C ASN A 40 9.98 9.31 6.87
N GLN A 41 8.71 9.42 7.29
CA GLN A 41 7.99 8.31 7.91
C GLN A 41 7.64 7.22 6.89
N ILE A 42 7.19 7.60 5.69
CA ILE A 42 6.91 6.64 4.61
C ILE A 42 8.20 5.94 4.17
N VAL A 43 9.31 6.68 3.99
CA VAL A 43 10.62 6.08 3.67
C VAL A 43 11.07 5.14 4.79
N GLY A 44 10.95 5.55 6.06
CA GLY A 44 11.28 4.71 7.21
C GLY A 44 10.47 3.41 7.23
N TYR A 45 9.17 3.48 6.95
CA TYR A 45 8.30 2.31 6.85
C TYR A 45 8.70 1.39 5.68
N ILE A 46 8.94 1.93 4.48
CA ILE A 46 9.34 1.14 3.30
C ILE A 46 10.64 0.39 3.58
N MET A 47 11.65 1.06 4.13
CA MET A 47 12.96 0.47 4.39
C MET A 47 12.95 -0.57 5.52
N SER A 48 12.22 -0.31 6.60
CA SER A 48 12.26 -1.15 7.81
C SER A 48 11.13 -2.17 7.90
N GLY A 49 9.98 -1.88 7.31
CA GLY A 49 8.71 -2.58 7.53
C GLY A 49 8.09 -2.35 8.91
N ASP A 50 8.67 -1.47 9.74
CA ASP A 50 8.17 -1.21 11.09
C ASP A 50 6.94 -0.27 11.05
N PRO A 51 5.74 -0.74 11.44
CA PRO A 51 4.52 0.04 11.37
C PRO A 51 4.47 1.22 12.35
N THR A 52 5.43 1.33 13.28
CA THR A 52 5.53 2.46 14.23
C THR A 52 5.84 3.79 13.54
N TYR A 53 6.45 3.77 12.34
CA TYR A 53 6.64 4.96 11.50
C TYR A 53 5.31 5.57 11.05
N ILE A 54 4.25 4.79 10.94
CA ILE A 54 2.95 5.25 10.44
C ILE A 54 2.02 5.49 11.62
N THR A 55 1.35 6.65 11.64
CA THR A 55 0.35 6.99 12.67
C THR A 55 -0.89 6.10 12.55
N SER A 56 -1.54 5.79 13.67
CA SER A 56 -2.85 5.12 13.66
C SER A 56 -4.02 6.06 13.37
N HIS A 57 -3.75 7.36 13.20
CA HIS A 57 -4.76 8.36 12.87
C HIS A 57 -5.48 8.03 11.57
N ASN A 58 -6.80 8.23 11.53
CA ASN A 58 -7.67 7.91 10.40
C ASN A 58 -7.48 6.48 9.82
N GLY A 59 -7.00 5.53 10.63
CA GLY A 59 -6.76 4.16 10.18
C GLY A 59 -5.54 3.99 9.26
N ALA A 60 -4.70 5.01 9.07
CA ALA A 60 -3.58 5.00 8.13
C ALA A 60 -2.64 3.80 8.32
N ARG A 61 -2.24 3.52 9.57
CA ARG A 61 -1.41 2.33 9.89
C ARG A 61 -2.06 1.02 9.44
N SER A 62 -3.35 0.84 9.69
CA SER A 62 -4.05 -0.39 9.30
C SER A 62 -4.24 -0.51 7.79
N MET A 63 -4.38 0.62 7.07
CA MET A 63 -4.49 0.61 5.62
C MET A 63 -3.17 0.24 4.95
N ILE A 64 -2.06 0.87 5.34
CA ILE A 64 -0.77 0.59 4.71
C ILE A 64 -0.25 -0.82 5.02
N MET A 65 -0.59 -1.38 6.19
CA MET A 65 -0.24 -2.76 6.54
C MET A 65 -1.01 -3.83 5.75
N LYS A 66 -2.05 -3.47 5.00
CA LYS A 66 -2.77 -4.38 4.08
C LYS A 66 -2.12 -4.44 2.70
N VAL A 67 -1.17 -3.55 2.42
CA VAL A 67 -0.46 -3.45 1.15
C VAL A 67 0.91 -4.07 1.33
N GLU A 68 1.32 -4.91 0.39
CA GLU A 68 2.67 -5.47 0.42
C GLU A 68 3.72 -4.37 0.15
N ARG A 69 4.89 -4.47 0.79
CA ARG A 69 5.88 -3.38 0.72
C ARG A 69 6.49 -3.21 -0.67
N ASP A 70 6.61 -4.30 -1.41
CA ASP A 70 7.07 -4.28 -2.80
C ASP A 70 6.04 -3.59 -3.72
N GLU A 71 4.74 -3.76 -3.48
CA GLU A 71 3.69 -3.00 -4.19
C GLU A 71 3.81 -1.49 -3.94
N LEU A 72 4.12 -1.06 -2.70
CA LEU A 72 4.38 0.35 -2.40
C LEU A 72 5.56 0.90 -3.21
N VAL A 73 6.65 0.12 -3.30
CA VAL A 73 7.87 0.52 -4.01
C VAL A 73 7.64 0.52 -5.52
N ASP A 74 6.95 -0.48 -6.05
CA ASP A 74 6.64 -0.61 -7.47
C ASP A 74 5.77 0.56 -7.96
N GLU A 75 4.72 0.93 -7.22
CA GLU A 75 3.88 2.07 -7.58
C GLU A 75 4.68 3.39 -7.57
N LEU A 76 5.55 3.59 -6.58
CA LEU A 76 6.40 4.78 -6.48
C LEU A 76 7.41 4.86 -7.63
N LEU A 77 8.09 3.76 -7.95
CA LEU A 77 9.05 3.68 -9.05
C LEU A 77 8.36 3.86 -10.41
N THR A 78 7.23 3.17 -10.61
CA THR A 78 6.43 3.26 -11.83
C THR A 78 5.96 4.70 -12.05
N SER A 79 5.44 5.35 -11.01
CA SER A 79 5.06 6.76 -11.06
C SER A 79 6.25 7.68 -11.35
N TYR A 80 7.41 7.41 -10.76
CA TYR A 80 8.63 8.18 -11.00
C TYR A 80 9.11 8.05 -12.47
N ILE A 81 9.18 6.83 -13.01
CA ILE A 81 9.61 6.59 -14.40
C ILE A 81 8.64 7.25 -15.38
N LYS A 82 7.33 7.09 -15.18
CA LYS A 82 6.28 7.71 -16.01
C LYS A 82 6.37 9.24 -15.99
N SER A 83 6.62 9.85 -14.83
CA SER A 83 6.70 11.31 -14.69
C SER A 83 7.99 11.91 -15.26
N ASN A 84 9.10 11.17 -15.25
CA ASN A 84 10.38 11.64 -15.79
C ASN A 84 10.60 11.32 -17.28
N GLY A 85 9.62 10.69 -17.94
CA GLY A 85 9.67 10.43 -19.39
C GLY A 85 10.81 9.49 -19.80
N TRP A 86 11.25 8.61 -18.90
CA TRP A 86 12.23 7.57 -19.23
C TRP A 86 11.51 6.49 -20.04
N HIS A 87 11.71 6.53 -21.36
CA HIS A 87 11.25 5.55 -22.33
C HIS A 87 12.31 4.49 -22.61
#